data_AF-A0A1X0NNF9-F1
#
_entry.id   AF-A0A1X0NNF9-F1
#
_cell.length_a   1.000
_cell.length_b   1.000
_cell.length_c   1.000
_cell.angle_alpha   90.00
_cell.angle_beta   90.00
_cell.angle_gamma   90.00
#
_symmetry.space_group_name_H-M   'P 1'
#
loop_
_entity.id
_entity.type
_entity.pdbx_description
1 polymer ?
#
loop_
_entity_poly.entity_id
_entity_poly.type
_entity_poly.pdbx_seq_one_letter_code
_entity_poly.pdbx_strand_id
1 'polypeptide(L)'
;MTTMFVQLRRVVYLLVLLQCFACVACAENASGMQGVSTSRSRKDAAEVERFRKTVVEVYKHFLQTRGCLSVLKGKRQLTENNSMRAGAVAKNIIALVTAFMKLEDTVEGRDPTGAWIGERRADVQQYINDFKEVTSLLLDISLLSDNCGKQSMVSDGDGYRFDKARKRFLREIKEETPEIIELRRGSRIVSERLIDLVKDLKSSEGGLLLLEDVRKSVKEAEKAMQGLKWILKKDNTLENLVDEAMGEDYGRRVTEVNATVISELEEAKQKEEGEIRRRLQEAQVEEKENEIRDQEGTGVEEQPSTGMEVTQEVDANVQGVQKKEEKQVDSESAGMEEVVGVTAKEEQKEEIRKEDALRQGVKIKEEANVTEIEAVKAVKAIQESDGSSGPALVHSPLLLLLLCVLGCTLVC
;
A
#
# COMPACT_ATOMS: atom_id res chain seq x y z
N MET A 1 63.74 -22.47 40.00
CA MET A 1 62.34 -22.80 39.65
C MET A 1 61.29 -22.20 40.59
N THR A 2 61.63 -21.78 41.81
CA THR A 2 60.66 -21.21 42.79
C THR A 2 60.27 -19.75 42.53
N THR A 3 61.06 -18.99 41.76
CA THR A 3 60.79 -17.56 41.47
C THR A 3 59.68 -17.34 40.44
N MET A 4 59.48 -18.26 39.48
CA MET A 4 58.35 -18.18 38.53
C MET A 4 57.00 -18.44 39.21
N PHE A 5 56.97 -19.28 40.25
CA PHE A 5 55.74 -19.59 40.98
C PHE A 5 55.22 -18.39 41.77
N VAL A 6 56.11 -17.52 42.25
CA VAL A 6 55.74 -16.28 42.96
C VAL A 6 55.16 -15.24 42.01
N GLN A 7 55.66 -15.17 40.76
CA GLN A 7 55.12 -14.28 39.74
C GLN A 7 53.72 -14.70 39.28
N LEU A 8 53.50 -16.01 39.06
CA LEU A 8 52.17 -16.53 38.72
C LEU A 8 51.14 -16.26 39.82
N ARG A 9 51.51 -16.44 41.10
CA ARG A 9 50.60 -16.13 42.22
C ARG A 9 50.20 -14.65 42.24
N ARG A 10 51.12 -13.71 41.97
CA ARG A 10 50.81 -12.28 41.93
C ARG A 10 49.83 -11.91 40.81
N VAL A 11 49.95 -12.54 39.64
CA VAL A 11 49.02 -12.32 38.52
C VAL A 11 47.62 -12.84 38.85
N VAL A 12 47.52 -14.02 39.50
CA VAL A 12 46.23 -14.57 39.92
C VAL A 12 45.54 -13.66 40.94
N TYR A 13 46.26 -13.13 41.93
CA TYR A 13 45.67 -12.17 42.89
C TYR A 13 45.17 -10.89 42.22
N LEU A 14 45.90 -10.38 41.23
CA LEU A 14 45.48 -9.20 40.45
C LEU A 14 44.21 -9.47 39.64
N LEU A 15 44.10 -10.65 39.02
CA LEU A 15 42.90 -11.03 38.28
C LEU A 15 41.67 -11.19 39.18
N VAL A 16 41.84 -11.79 40.37
CA VAL A 16 40.76 -11.92 41.35
C VAL A 16 40.32 -10.55 41.87
N LEU A 17 41.26 -9.64 42.13
CA LEU A 17 40.95 -8.26 42.53
C LEU A 17 40.22 -7.51 41.41
N LEU A 18 40.66 -7.64 40.16
CA LEU A 18 40.02 -7.01 39.01
C LEU A 18 38.58 -7.54 38.82
N GLN A 19 38.39 -8.85 39.00
CA GLN A 19 37.07 -9.48 38.94
C GLN A 19 36.18 -9.04 40.11
N CYS A 20 36.73 -8.86 41.31
CA CYS A 20 36.01 -8.26 42.45
C CYS A 20 35.58 -6.83 42.15
N PHE A 21 36.47 -5.99 41.59
CA PHE A 21 36.13 -4.61 41.19
C PHE A 21 35.07 -4.57 40.10
N ALA A 22 35.16 -5.46 39.10
CA ALA A 22 34.13 -5.58 38.07
C ALA A 22 32.78 -6.01 38.66
N CYS A 23 32.76 -6.97 39.60
CA CYS A 23 31.54 -7.39 40.30
C CYS A 23 30.93 -6.27 41.14
N VAL A 24 31.75 -5.49 41.86
CA VAL A 24 31.28 -4.37 42.69
C VAL A 24 30.74 -3.24 41.81
N ALA A 25 31.42 -2.88 40.72
CA ALA A 25 30.94 -1.88 39.76
C ALA A 25 29.62 -2.31 39.09
N CYS A 26 29.46 -3.60 38.77
CA CYS A 26 28.21 -4.14 38.25
C CYS A 26 27.09 -4.19 39.31
N ALA A 27 27.42 -4.40 40.60
CA ALA A 27 26.45 -4.42 41.69
C ALA A 27 25.96 -3.01 42.08
N GLU A 28 26.81 -2.00 41.94
CA GLU A 28 26.44 -0.60 42.18
C GLU A 28 25.40 -0.11 41.13
N ASN A 29 25.54 -0.55 39.87
CA ASN A 29 24.53 -0.34 38.82
C ASN A 29 23.22 -1.11 39.07
N ALA A 30 23.22 -2.16 39.89
CA ALA A 30 22.03 -2.96 40.19
C ALA A 30 21.25 -2.45 41.42
N SER A 31 21.88 -1.68 42.32
CA SER A 31 21.28 -1.30 43.62
C SER A 31 20.75 0.14 43.69
N GLY A 32 20.99 0.99 42.68
CA GLY A 32 20.67 2.43 42.75
C GLY A 32 19.29 2.88 42.25
N MET A 33 18.53 2.10 41.47
CA MET A 33 17.26 2.59 40.85
C MET A 33 16.12 1.55 40.79
N GLN A 34 16.15 0.54 41.66
CA GLN A 34 15.11 -0.48 41.67
C GLN A 34 14.01 -0.11 42.67
N GLY A 35 13.00 0.63 42.22
CA GLY A 35 11.86 0.91 43.09
C GLY A 35 10.57 1.33 42.41
N VAL A 36 10.58 2.32 41.51
CA VAL A 36 9.32 2.97 41.11
C VAL A 36 9.16 3.20 39.61
N SER A 37 10.22 3.17 38.80
CA SER A 37 10.16 3.52 37.37
C SER A 37 9.83 2.38 36.40
N THR A 38 10.05 1.10 36.77
CA THR A 38 9.94 -0.02 35.81
C THR A 38 8.50 -0.36 35.40
N SER A 39 7.51 -0.13 36.28
CA SER A 39 6.12 -0.48 35.98
C SER A 39 5.45 0.51 35.00
N ARG A 40 5.87 1.78 35.02
CA ARG A 40 5.35 2.82 34.13
C ARG A 40 5.96 2.70 32.73
N SER A 41 7.28 2.56 32.65
CA SER A 41 7.99 2.35 31.38
C SER A 41 7.45 1.16 30.58
N ARG A 42 7.10 0.04 31.23
CA ARG A 42 6.52 -1.12 30.54
C ARG A 42 5.11 -0.87 29.98
N LYS A 43 4.30 -0.07 30.68
CA LYS A 43 2.95 0.31 30.18
C LYS A 43 3.05 1.24 29.00
N ASP A 44 3.95 2.22 29.09
CA ASP A 44 4.19 3.21 28.03
C ASP A 44 4.69 2.51 26.75
N ALA A 45 5.65 1.58 26.87
CA ALA A 45 6.12 0.77 25.75
C ALA A 45 5.01 -0.07 25.09
N ALA A 46 4.13 -0.68 25.90
CA ALA A 46 3.02 -1.46 25.37
C ALA A 46 1.96 -0.60 24.64
N GLU A 47 1.73 0.64 25.10
CA GLU A 47 0.81 1.56 24.45
C GLU A 47 1.41 2.16 23.17
N VAL A 48 2.71 2.49 23.16
CA VAL A 48 3.46 2.87 21.96
C VAL A 48 3.34 1.78 20.89
N GLU A 49 3.57 0.52 21.25
CA GLU A 49 3.50 -0.60 20.30
C GLU A 49 2.08 -0.84 19.78
N ARG A 50 1.07 -0.74 20.65
CA ARG A 50 -0.33 -0.81 20.24
C ARG A 50 -0.69 0.30 19.26
N PHE A 51 -0.23 1.53 19.52
CA PHE A 51 -0.49 2.66 18.64
C PHE A 51 0.23 2.49 17.30
N ARG A 52 1.50 2.08 17.30
CA ARG A 52 2.28 1.75 16.11
C ARG A 52 1.58 0.73 15.23
N LYS A 53 1.09 -0.37 15.80
CA LYS A 53 0.31 -1.37 15.08
C LYS A 53 -0.94 -0.77 14.42
N THR A 54 -1.66 0.09 15.15
CA THR A 54 -2.85 0.77 14.63
C THR A 54 -2.51 1.70 13.46
N VAL A 55 -1.41 2.46 13.58
CA VAL A 55 -0.92 3.36 12.51
C VAL A 55 -0.58 2.55 11.25
N VAL A 56 0.14 1.43 11.39
CA VAL A 56 0.52 0.56 10.28
C VAL A 56 -0.71 -0.02 9.56
N GLU A 57 -1.70 -0.50 10.30
CA GLU A 57 -2.94 -1.06 9.74
C GLU A 57 -3.74 0.01 8.96
N VAL A 58 -3.92 1.20 9.57
CA VAL A 58 -4.65 2.32 8.94
C VAL A 58 -3.89 2.83 7.72
N TYR A 59 -2.57 2.89 7.78
CA TYR A 59 -1.73 3.30 6.66
C TYR A 59 -1.83 2.33 5.48
N LYS A 60 -1.87 1.02 5.76
CA LYS A 60 -2.11 -0.01 4.74
C LYS A 60 -3.46 0.19 4.05
N HIS A 61 -4.54 0.38 4.80
CA HIS A 61 -5.87 0.65 4.22
C HIS A 61 -5.90 1.96 3.44
N PHE A 62 -5.23 3.01 3.95
CA PHE A 62 -5.09 4.29 3.27
C PHE A 62 -4.44 4.14 1.89
N LEU A 63 -3.29 3.47 1.81
CA LEU A 63 -2.57 3.25 0.56
C LEU A 63 -3.39 2.44 -0.45
N GLN A 64 -4.05 1.38 0.00
CA GLN A 64 -4.95 0.57 -0.84
C GLN A 64 -6.08 1.41 -1.42
N THR A 65 -6.72 2.23 -0.58
CA THR A 65 -7.85 3.06 -0.99
C THR A 65 -7.40 4.17 -1.95
N ARG A 66 -6.25 4.81 -1.70
CA ARG A 66 -5.65 5.81 -2.60
C ARG A 66 -5.25 5.22 -3.94
N GLY A 67 -4.59 4.05 -3.95
CA GLY A 67 -4.24 3.34 -5.18
C GLY A 67 -5.48 3.05 -6.03
N CYS A 68 -6.53 2.50 -5.41
CA CYS A 68 -7.83 2.30 -6.05
C CYS A 68 -8.43 3.57 -6.65
N LEU A 69 -8.50 4.66 -5.87
CA LEU A 69 -9.03 5.94 -6.36
C LEU A 69 -8.20 6.52 -7.50
N SER A 70 -6.88 6.37 -7.47
CA SER A 70 -5.98 6.86 -8.51
C SER A 70 -6.27 6.16 -9.85
N VAL A 71 -6.32 4.82 -9.84
CA VAL A 71 -6.65 4.03 -11.05
C VAL A 71 -8.07 4.35 -11.53
N LEU A 72 -9.05 4.44 -10.63
CA LEU A 72 -10.44 4.80 -10.97
C LEU A 72 -10.54 6.18 -11.60
N LYS A 73 -9.82 7.17 -11.07
CA LYS A 73 -9.80 8.53 -11.61
C LYS A 73 -9.19 8.56 -13.01
N GLY A 74 -8.13 7.79 -13.25
CA GLY A 74 -7.54 7.61 -14.58
C GLY A 74 -8.52 6.98 -15.58
N LYS A 75 -9.35 6.04 -15.13
CA LYS A 75 -10.35 5.34 -15.96
C LYS A 75 -11.73 6.02 -15.99
N ARG A 76 -11.89 7.22 -15.41
CA ARG A 76 -13.21 7.86 -15.23
C ARG A 76 -13.96 8.10 -16.54
N GLN A 77 -13.34 8.78 -17.50
CA GLN A 77 -13.99 9.12 -18.77
C GLN A 77 -14.39 7.86 -19.56
N LEU A 78 -13.51 6.85 -19.54
CA LEU A 78 -13.78 5.55 -20.13
C LEU A 78 -14.99 4.89 -19.45
N THR A 79 -15.06 4.97 -18.13
CA THR A 79 -16.15 4.42 -17.31
C THR A 79 -17.49 5.09 -17.60
N GLU A 80 -17.54 6.41 -17.65
CA GLU A 80 -18.75 7.18 -17.95
C GLU A 80 -19.30 6.85 -19.34
N ASN A 81 -18.44 6.87 -20.36
CA ASN A 81 -18.83 6.56 -21.73
C ASN A 81 -19.32 5.12 -21.86
N ASN A 82 -18.60 4.17 -21.27
CA ASN A 82 -18.95 2.75 -21.36
C ASN A 82 -20.23 2.42 -20.57
N SER A 83 -20.48 3.07 -19.44
CA SER A 83 -21.73 2.96 -18.69
C SER A 83 -22.93 3.41 -19.52
N MET A 84 -22.83 4.57 -20.18
CA MET A 84 -23.90 5.06 -21.06
C MET A 84 -24.16 4.11 -22.23
N ARG A 85 -23.10 3.58 -22.87
CA ARG A 85 -23.20 2.57 -23.93
C ARG A 85 -23.90 1.31 -23.41
N ALA A 86 -23.53 0.82 -22.23
CA ALA A 86 -24.16 -0.35 -21.61
C ALA A 86 -25.65 -0.14 -21.34
N GLY A 87 -26.02 1.01 -20.78
CA GLY A 87 -27.41 1.35 -20.56
C GLY A 87 -28.21 1.40 -21.87
N ALA A 88 -27.63 1.90 -22.96
CA ALA A 88 -28.26 1.90 -24.28
C ALA A 88 -28.44 0.48 -24.83
N VAL A 89 -27.39 -0.36 -24.78
CA VAL A 89 -27.45 -1.76 -25.22
C VAL A 89 -28.50 -2.54 -24.42
N ALA A 90 -28.51 -2.40 -23.09
CA ALA A 90 -29.49 -3.03 -22.22
C ALA A 90 -30.93 -2.66 -22.63
N LYS A 91 -31.21 -1.35 -22.84
CA LYS A 91 -32.53 -0.87 -23.27
C LYS A 91 -32.95 -1.47 -24.61
N ASN A 92 -32.04 -1.55 -25.57
CA ASN A 92 -32.31 -2.11 -26.89
C ASN A 92 -32.65 -3.61 -26.81
N ILE A 93 -31.87 -4.38 -26.04
CA ILE A 93 -32.13 -5.81 -25.83
C ILE A 93 -33.47 -6.01 -25.08
N ILE A 94 -33.76 -5.21 -24.05
CA ILE A 94 -35.04 -5.28 -23.32
C ILE A 94 -36.22 -5.00 -24.25
N ALA A 95 -36.11 -3.98 -25.12
CA ALA A 95 -37.15 -3.66 -26.08
C ALA A 95 -37.39 -4.81 -27.06
N LEU A 96 -36.32 -5.45 -27.52
CA LEU A 96 -36.37 -6.61 -28.40
C LEU A 96 -37.06 -7.82 -27.71
N VAL A 97 -36.65 -8.16 -26.48
CA VAL A 97 -37.26 -9.21 -25.66
C VAL A 97 -38.75 -8.94 -25.42
N THR A 98 -39.10 -7.69 -25.11
CA THR A 98 -40.50 -7.28 -24.89
C THR A 98 -41.34 -7.40 -26.16
N ALA A 99 -40.80 -7.02 -27.31
CA ALA A 99 -41.48 -7.16 -28.60
C ALA A 99 -41.76 -8.63 -28.94
N PHE A 100 -40.82 -9.52 -28.63
CA PHE A 100 -41.00 -10.96 -28.78
C PHE A 100 -42.11 -11.50 -27.86
N MET A 101 -42.09 -11.16 -26.57
CA MET A 101 -43.11 -11.62 -25.61
C MET A 101 -44.53 -11.21 -26.04
N LYS A 102 -44.70 -9.98 -26.53
CA LYS A 102 -45.99 -9.51 -27.07
C LYS A 102 -46.46 -10.31 -28.28
N LEU A 103 -45.53 -10.78 -29.12
CA LEU A 103 -45.88 -11.61 -30.27
C LEU A 103 -46.40 -12.98 -29.83
N GLU A 104 -45.73 -13.58 -28.84
CA GLU A 104 -46.10 -14.89 -28.26
C GLU A 104 -47.52 -14.86 -27.66
N ASP A 105 -47.92 -13.74 -27.05
CA ASP A 105 -49.27 -13.57 -26.50
C ASP A 105 -50.38 -13.44 -27.56
N THR A 106 -50.04 -13.08 -28.81
CA THR A 106 -51.05 -12.75 -29.85
C THR A 106 -51.36 -13.86 -30.83
N VAL A 107 -50.52 -14.89 -30.92
CA VAL A 107 -50.62 -15.92 -31.97
C VAL A 107 -50.89 -17.29 -31.34
N GLU A 108 -52.17 -17.67 -31.26
CA GLU A 108 -52.54 -19.05 -30.92
C GLU A 108 -52.34 -19.97 -32.14
N GLY A 109 -51.47 -20.98 -31.99
CA GLY A 109 -51.43 -22.15 -32.89
C GLY A 109 -50.52 -22.09 -34.12
N ARG A 110 -49.71 -21.04 -34.30
CA ARG A 110 -48.66 -20.99 -35.34
C ARG A 110 -47.34 -20.59 -34.68
N ASP A 111 -46.24 -21.28 -34.99
CA ASP A 111 -44.91 -20.94 -34.45
C ASP A 111 -44.43 -19.59 -35.00
N PRO A 112 -44.60 -18.48 -34.26
CA PRO A 112 -44.25 -17.15 -34.74
C PRO A 112 -42.75 -16.89 -34.57
N THR A 113 -42.07 -17.77 -33.84
CA THR A 113 -40.69 -17.62 -33.36
C THR A 113 -39.73 -17.60 -34.54
N GLY A 114 -39.81 -18.60 -35.43
CA GLY A 114 -38.89 -18.72 -36.55
C GLY A 114 -38.98 -17.56 -37.55
N ALA A 115 -40.19 -17.08 -37.86
CA ALA A 115 -40.40 -15.98 -38.78
C ALA A 115 -39.86 -14.66 -38.20
N TRP A 116 -40.19 -14.37 -36.94
CA TRP A 116 -39.72 -13.16 -36.25
C TRP A 116 -38.19 -13.16 -36.09
N ILE A 117 -37.61 -14.30 -35.70
CA ILE A 117 -36.16 -14.47 -35.59
C ILE A 117 -35.49 -14.25 -36.96
N GLY A 118 -36.07 -14.80 -38.03
CA GLY A 118 -35.55 -14.61 -39.39
C GLY A 118 -35.51 -13.15 -39.81
N GLU A 119 -36.57 -12.39 -39.54
CA GLU A 119 -36.68 -10.96 -39.86
C GLU A 119 -35.72 -10.11 -39.02
N ARG A 120 -35.54 -10.44 -37.73
CA ARG A 120 -34.74 -9.67 -36.77
C ARG A 120 -33.33 -10.19 -36.57
N ARG A 121 -32.87 -11.16 -37.36
CA ARG A 121 -31.57 -11.82 -37.19
C ARG A 121 -30.41 -10.83 -37.16
N ALA A 122 -30.41 -9.86 -38.07
CA ALA A 122 -29.35 -8.85 -38.13
C ALA A 122 -29.33 -7.96 -36.87
N ASP A 123 -30.50 -7.54 -36.40
CA ASP A 123 -30.64 -6.75 -35.16
C ASP A 123 -30.13 -7.54 -33.95
N VAL A 124 -30.57 -8.80 -33.81
CA VAL A 124 -30.14 -9.71 -32.73
C VAL A 124 -28.62 -9.85 -32.73
N GLN A 125 -28.03 -10.12 -33.90
CA GLN A 125 -26.58 -10.28 -34.03
C GLN A 125 -25.84 -8.99 -33.66
N GLN A 126 -26.34 -7.84 -34.11
CA GLN A 126 -25.75 -6.54 -33.78
C GLN A 126 -25.78 -6.31 -32.27
N TYR A 127 -26.91 -6.55 -31.60
CA TYR A 127 -27.00 -6.35 -30.15
C TYR A 127 -26.14 -7.33 -29.35
N ILE A 128 -25.97 -8.58 -29.82
CA ILE A 128 -25.02 -9.52 -29.23
C ILE A 128 -23.60 -8.97 -29.35
N ASN A 129 -23.22 -8.45 -30.52
CA ASN A 129 -21.89 -7.86 -30.73
C ASN A 129 -21.67 -6.61 -29.87
N ASP A 130 -22.66 -5.70 -29.82
CA ASP A 130 -22.61 -4.50 -28.97
C ASP A 130 -22.47 -4.88 -27.49
N PHE A 131 -23.19 -5.93 -27.05
CA PHE A 131 -23.08 -6.46 -25.70
C PHE A 131 -21.69 -7.05 -25.42
N LYS A 132 -21.12 -7.83 -26.35
CA LYS A 132 -19.75 -8.36 -26.23
C LYS A 132 -18.74 -7.21 -26.05
N GLU A 133 -18.83 -6.19 -26.90
CA GLU A 133 -17.92 -5.03 -26.85
C GLU A 133 -18.05 -4.28 -25.52
N VAL A 134 -19.27 -3.93 -25.12
CA VAL A 134 -19.53 -3.23 -23.86
C VAL A 134 -19.08 -4.04 -22.65
N THR A 135 -19.36 -5.34 -22.62
CA THR A 135 -18.98 -6.20 -21.49
C THR A 135 -17.46 -6.31 -21.41
N SER A 136 -16.77 -6.45 -22.55
CA SER A 136 -15.31 -6.43 -22.60
C SER A 136 -14.73 -5.10 -22.09
N LEU A 137 -15.35 -3.97 -22.43
CA LEU A 137 -14.91 -2.64 -22.00
C LEU A 137 -15.18 -2.36 -20.52
N LEU A 138 -16.21 -2.99 -19.95
CA LEU A 138 -16.58 -2.84 -18.54
C LEU A 138 -15.93 -3.89 -17.64
N LEU A 139 -15.32 -4.91 -18.23
CA LEU A 139 -14.64 -5.98 -17.52
C LEU A 139 -13.50 -5.44 -16.64
N ASP A 140 -12.64 -4.58 -17.19
CA ASP A 140 -11.57 -3.89 -16.47
C ASP A 140 -12.10 -3.16 -15.23
N ILE A 141 -13.20 -2.42 -15.40
CA ILE A 141 -13.79 -1.58 -14.36
C ILE A 141 -14.46 -2.45 -13.29
N SER A 142 -15.15 -3.53 -13.69
CA SER A 142 -15.75 -4.49 -12.76
C SER A 142 -14.69 -5.20 -11.93
N LEU A 143 -13.61 -5.66 -12.58
CA LEU A 143 -12.49 -6.32 -11.90
C LEU A 143 -11.74 -5.35 -10.99
N LEU A 144 -11.55 -4.09 -11.42
CA LEU A 144 -11.00 -3.04 -10.57
C LEU A 144 -11.88 -2.81 -9.35
N SER A 145 -13.20 -2.68 -9.54
CA SER A 145 -14.16 -2.54 -8.44
C SER A 145 -14.12 -3.74 -7.48
N ASP A 146 -14.03 -4.97 -7.99
CA ASP A 146 -14.00 -6.17 -7.17
C ASP A 146 -12.69 -6.30 -6.39
N ASN A 147 -11.55 -6.01 -7.02
CA ASN A 147 -10.26 -6.00 -6.34
C ASN A 147 -10.20 -4.90 -5.27
N CYS A 148 -10.70 -3.71 -5.59
CA CYS A 148 -10.83 -2.61 -4.66
C CYS A 148 -11.80 -2.88 -3.50
N GLY A 149 -12.86 -3.65 -3.72
CA GLY A 149 -13.81 -4.05 -2.67
C GLY A 149 -13.30 -5.22 -1.80
N LYS A 150 -12.47 -6.11 -2.34
CA LYS A 150 -11.83 -7.21 -1.58
C LYS A 150 -10.72 -6.71 -0.67
N GLN A 151 -9.98 -5.69 -1.12
CA GLN A 151 -9.03 -4.98 -0.27
C GLN A 151 -9.86 -4.12 0.70
N SER A 152 -9.65 -4.27 2.00
CA SER A 152 -10.42 -3.54 3.01
C SER A 152 -10.24 -2.03 2.80
N MET A 153 -11.20 -1.39 2.13
CA MET A 153 -11.20 0.07 1.99
C MET A 153 -11.29 0.71 3.36
N VAL A 154 -10.71 1.92 3.47
CA VAL A 154 -10.88 2.75 4.65
C VAL A 154 -12.37 2.93 4.91
N SER A 155 -12.82 2.35 6.03
CA SER A 155 -14.16 2.52 6.53
C SER A 155 -14.22 3.75 7.46
N ASP A 156 -15.42 4.29 7.69
CA ASP A 156 -15.63 5.27 8.76
C ASP A 156 -15.16 4.70 10.13
N GLY A 157 -15.15 3.37 10.28
CA GLY A 157 -14.63 2.66 11.44
C GLY A 157 -13.10 2.79 11.61
N ASP A 158 -12.33 2.86 10.53
CA ASP A 158 -10.87 2.97 10.60
C ASP A 158 -10.44 4.36 11.09
N GLY A 159 -11.10 5.40 10.59
CA GLY A 159 -10.89 6.77 11.09
C GLY A 159 -11.21 6.90 12.57
N TYR A 160 -12.32 6.31 13.02
CA TYR A 160 -12.69 6.30 14.43
C TYR A 160 -11.71 5.49 15.29
N ARG A 161 -11.29 4.30 14.84
CA ARG A 161 -10.30 3.46 15.54
C ARG A 161 -8.96 4.19 15.68
N PHE A 162 -8.51 4.83 14.59
CA PHE A 162 -7.27 5.59 14.56
C PHE A 162 -7.32 6.80 15.51
N ASP A 163 -8.35 7.64 15.40
CA ASP A 163 -8.53 8.81 16.27
C ASP A 163 -8.62 8.42 17.75
N LYS A 164 -9.35 7.33 18.06
CA LYS A 164 -9.43 6.78 19.42
C LYS A 164 -8.07 6.31 19.93
N ALA A 165 -7.30 5.59 19.11
CA ALA A 165 -5.96 5.13 19.47
C ALA A 165 -4.99 6.31 19.68
N ARG A 166 -5.03 7.31 18.80
CA ARG A 166 -4.24 8.54 18.90
C ARG A 166 -4.58 9.32 20.18
N LYS A 167 -5.86 9.55 20.47
CA LYS A 167 -6.31 10.22 21.71
C LYS A 167 -5.88 9.49 22.97
N ARG A 168 -5.84 8.16 22.92
CA ARG A 168 -5.37 7.33 24.03
C ARG A 168 -3.86 7.45 24.22
N PHE A 169 -3.10 7.30 23.14
CA PHE A 169 -1.65 7.48 23.11
C PHE A 169 -1.24 8.84 23.69
N LEU A 170 -1.87 9.93 23.22
CA LEU A 170 -1.60 11.29 23.71
C LEU A 170 -1.97 11.53 25.18
N ARG A 171 -2.86 10.72 25.75
CA ARG A 171 -3.29 10.83 27.15
C ARG A 171 -2.38 10.04 28.09
N GLU A 172 -1.97 8.85 27.67
CA GLU A 172 -1.22 7.91 28.50
C GLU A 172 0.29 8.26 28.51
N ILE A 173 0.83 8.70 27.37
CA ILE A 173 2.24 9.03 27.22
C ILE A 173 2.49 10.49 27.58
N LYS A 174 3.26 10.71 28.65
CA LYS A 174 3.62 12.07 29.14
C LYS A 174 5.07 12.45 28.87
N GLU A 175 5.95 11.48 28.77
CA GLU A 175 7.37 11.73 28.49
C GLU A 175 7.56 11.85 26.99
N GLU A 176 8.30 12.87 26.56
CA GLU A 176 8.62 13.08 25.15
C GLU A 176 9.98 12.46 24.87
N THR A 177 9.96 11.33 24.18
CA THR A 177 11.15 10.76 23.54
C THR A 177 11.13 11.11 22.05
N PRO A 178 12.28 11.09 21.36
CA PRO A 178 12.33 11.31 19.91
C PRO A 178 11.36 10.41 19.14
N GLU A 179 11.27 9.12 19.48
CA GLU A 179 10.32 8.18 18.87
C GLU A 179 8.85 8.58 19.09
N ILE A 180 8.50 9.10 20.28
CA ILE A 180 7.14 9.56 20.59
C ILE A 180 6.79 10.83 19.80
N ILE A 181 7.75 11.75 19.64
CA ILE A 181 7.60 12.97 18.84
C ILE A 181 7.35 12.60 17.38
N GLU A 182 8.17 11.70 16.81
CA GLU A 182 8.00 11.22 15.44
C GLU A 182 6.66 10.49 15.24
N LEU A 183 6.28 9.60 16.15
CA LEU A 183 5.02 8.88 16.06
C LEU A 183 3.81 9.83 16.17
N ARG A 184 3.92 10.87 17.01
CA ARG A 184 2.92 11.95 17.10
C ARG A 184 2.82 12.71 15.78
N ARG A 185 3.95 13.09 15.17
CA ARG A 185 4.01 13.80 13.88
C ARG A 185 3.42 12.96 12.75
N GLY A 186 3.91 11.73 12.58
CA GLY A 186 3.40 10.79 11.60
C GLY A 186 1.90 10.55 11.75
N SER A 187 1.41 10.43 12.99
CA SER A 187 -0.03 10.25 13.23
C SER A 187 -0.88 11.45 12.82
N ARG A 188 -0.36 12.67 12.94
CA ARG A 188 -1.06 13.89 12.51
C ARG A 188 -1.17 13.90 10.98
N ILE A 189 -0.06 13.65 10.29
CA ILE A 189 -0.02 13.59 8.81
C ILE A 189 -0.99 12.53 8.30
N VAL A 190 -0.94 11.31 8.85
CA VAL A 190 -1.88 10.23 8.49
C VAL A 190 -3.33 10.65 8.76
N SER A 191 -3.61 11.31 9.89
CA SER A 191 -4.96 11.80 10.21
C SER A 191 -5.49 12.80 9.20
N GLU A 192 -4.68 13.79 8.82
CA GLU A 192 -5.05 14.84 7.85
C GLU A 192 -5.32 14.21 6.48
N ARG A 193 -4.45 13.29 6.06
CA ARG A 193 -4.65 12.55 4.80
C ARG A 193 -5.87 11.65 4.80
N LEU A 194 -6.16 11.01 5.92
CA LEU A 194 -7.36 10.18 6.05
C LEU A 194 -8.63 11.01 5.90
N ILE A 195 -8.64 12.24 6.44
CA ILE A 195 -9.75 13.18 6.27
C ILE A 195 -9.90 13.57 4.80
N ASP A 196 -8.80 13.93 4.12
CA ASP A 196 -8.80 14.24 2.69
C ASP A 196 -9.30 13.06 1.86
N LEU A 197 -8.85 11.85 2.17
CA LEU A 197 -9.28 10.63 1.50
C LEU A 197 -10.77 10.36 1.68
N VAL A 198 -11.29 10.50 2.90
CA VAL A 198 -12.72 10.34 3.17
C VAL A 198 -13.55 11.40 2.43
N LYS A 199 -13.02 12.62 2.31
CA LYS A 199 -13.65 13.69 1.52
C LYS A 199 -13.66 13.34 0.03
N ASP A 200 -12.55 12.85 -0.51
CA ASP A 200 -12.44 12.42 -1.90
C ASP A 200 -13.42 11.27 -2.19
N LEU A 201 -13.51 10.27 -1.31
CA LEU A 201 -14.46 9.15 -1.42
C LEU A 201 -15.93 9.60 -1.39
N LYS A 202 -16.25 10.60 -0.57
CA LYS A 202 -17.61 11.13 -0.42
C LYS A 202 -17.99 12.14 -1.52
N SER A 203 -17.01 12.67 -2.23
CA SER A 203 -17.28 13.59 -3.33
C SER A 203 -17.99 12.86 -4.47
N SER A 204 -18.92 13.53 -5.17
CA SER A 204 -19.52 12.99 -6.40
C SER A 204 -18.48 12.75 -7.50
N GLU A 205 -17.30 13.34 -7.36
CA GLU A 205 -16.14 13.10 -8.20
C GLU A 205 -15.32 11.86 -7.82
N GLY A 206 -15.58 11.28 -6.65
CA GLY A 206 -14.83 10.17 -6.04
C GLY A 206 -14.95 8.82 -6.76
N GLY A 207 -15.63 8.76 -7.91
CA GLY A 207 -15.66 7.60 -8.81
C GLY A 207 -16.49 6.41 -8.33
N LEU A 208 -16.75 6.26 -7.02
CA LEU A 208 -17.49 5.11 -6.49
C LEU A 208 -18.95 5.05 -6.95
N LEU A 209 -19.63 6.20 -7.08
CA LEU A 209 -20.99 6.26 -7.63
C LEU A 209 -21.02 5.80 -9.10
N LEU A 210 -19.99 6.15 -9.88
CA LEU A 210 -19.88 5.70 -11.27
C LEU A 210 -19.74 4.18 -11.35
N LEU A 211 -18.99 3.56 -10.42
CA LEU A 211 -18.88 2.10 -10.35
C LEU A 211 -20.22 1.45 -10.05
N GLU A 212 -21.03 2.03 -9.17
CA GLU A 212 -22.37 1.51 -8.87
C GLU A 212 -23.30 1.59 -10.09
N ASP A 213 -23.28 2.70 -10.82
CA ASP A 213 -24.06 2.89 -12.04
C ASP A 213 -23.61 1.94 -13.17
N VAL A 214 -22.30 1.75 -13.33
CA VAL A 214 -21.73 0.78 -14.28
C VAL A 214 -22.17 -0.62 -13.91
N ARG A 215 -21.98 -1.02 -12.63
CA ARG A 215 -22.34 -2.35 -12.15
C ARG A 215 -23.83 -2.62 -12.33
N LYS A 216 -24.67 -1.62 -12.10
CA LYS A 216 -26.11 -1.70 -12.36
C LYS A 216 -26.39 -1.89 -13.85
N SER A 217 -25.76 -1.09 -14.71
CA SER A 217 -25.94 -1.16 -16.17
C SER A 217 -25.49 -2.50 -16.75
N VAL A 218 -24.35 -3.04 -16.30
CA VAL A 218 -23.88 -4.38 -16.68
C VAL A 218 -24.86 -5.46 -16.25
N LYS A 219 -25.32 -5.42 -14.99
CA LYS A 219 -26.32 -6.40 -14.49
C LYS A 219 -27.64 -6.32 -15.25
N GLU A 220 -28.07 -5.14 -15.64
CA GLU A 220 -29.26 -4.95 -16.47
C GLU A 220 -29.06 -5.53 -17.88
N ALA A 221 -27.90 -5.27 -18.49
CA ALA A 221 -27.53 -5.83 -19.80
C ALA A 221 -27.42 -7.37 -19.75
N GLU A 222 -26.79 -7.93 -18.72
CA GLU A 222 -26.69 -9.38 -18.50
C GLU A 222 -28.07 -10.03 -18.35
N LYS A 223 -28.96 -9.44 -17.54
CA LYS A 223 -30.35 -9.91 -17.40
C LYS A 223 -31.09 -9.86 -18.73
N ALA A 224 -30.94 -8.78 -19.48
CA ALA A 224 -31.54 -8.63 -20.80
C ALA A 224 -31.02 -9.71 -21.78
N MET A 225 -29.70 -9.98 -21.75
CA MET A 225 -29.08 -11.01 -22.56
C MET A 225 -29.53 -12.42 -22.17
N GLN A 226 -29.74 -12.69 -20.87
CA GLN A 226 -30.33 -13.96 -20.42
C GLN A 226 -31.77 -14.13 -20.90
N GLY A 227 -32.57 -13.06 -20.91
CA GLY A 227 -33.91 -13.06 -21.49
C GLY A 227 -33.87 -13.35 -22.98
N LEU A 228 -32.96 -12.72 -23.72
CA LEU A 228 -32.73 -13.00 -25.14
C LEU A 228 -32.29 -14.45 -25.36
N LYS A 229 -31.34 -14.97 -24.57
CA LYS A 229 -30.91 -16.37 -24.62
C LYS A 229 -32.08 -17.33 -24.44
N TRP A 230 -32.97 -17.06 -23.49
CA TRP A 230 -34.15 -17.89 -23.25
C TRP A 230 -35.08 -17.95 -24.47
N ILE A 231 -35.28 -16.82 -25.17
CA ILE A 231 -36.04 -16.77 -26.43
C ILE A 231 -35.33 -17.61 -27.50
N LEU A 232 -34.03 -17.43 -27.63
CA LEU A 232 -33.20 -18.07 -28.66
C LEU A 232 -33.02 -19.58 -28.46
N LYS A 233 -33.23 -20.12 -27.26
CA LYS A 233 -33.22 -21.58 -27.02
C LYS A 233 -34.23 -22.37 -27.84
N LYS A 234 -35.26 -21.70 -28.36
CA LYS A 234 -36.20 -22.32 -29.30
C LYS A 234 -35.61 -22.49 -30.71
N ASP A 235 -34.50 -21.80 -31.02
CA ASP A 235 -33.73 -21.86 -32.26
C ASP A 235 -32.25 -22.21 -31.97
N ASN A 236 -31.91 -23.50 -32.12
CA ASN A 236 -30.57 -24.04 -31.86
C ASN A 236 -29.41 -23.31 -32.59
N THR A 237 -29.67 -22.56 -33.66
CA THR A 237 -28.61 -21.88 -34.41
C THR A 237 -28.10 -20.61 -33.73
N LEU A 238 -28.96 -19.91 -32.97
CA LEU A 238 -28.62 -18.65 -32.32
C LEU A 238 -28.15 -18.83 -30.87
N GLU A 239 -28.47 -19.95 -30.23
CA GLU A 239 -27.97 -20.26 -28.88
C GLU A 239 -26.44 -20.27 -28.82
N ASN A 240 -25.79 -20.85 -29.84
CA ASN A 240 -24.33 -20.92 -29.94
C ASN A 240 -23.66 -19.54 -29.96
N LEU A 241 -24.31 -18.51 -30.52
CA LEU A 241 -23.74 -17.15 -30.62
C LEU A 241 -23.70 -16.44 -29.27
N VAL A 242 -24.71 -16.68 -28.43
CA VAL A 242 -24.74 -16.15 -27.05
C VAL A 242 -23.77 -16.92 -26.17
N ASP A 243 -23.63 -18.23 -26.36
CA ASP A 243 -22.65 -19.03 -25.62
C ASP A 243 -21.21 -18.69 -26.01
N GLU A 244 -20.95 -18.43 -27.29
CA GLU A 244 -19.65 -17.90 -27.74
C GLU A 244 -19.37 -16.50 -27.17
N ALA A 245 -20.42 -15.69 -26.93
CA ALA A 245 -20.27 -14.38 -26.29
C ALA A 245 -19.74 -14.45 -24.86
N MET A 246 -20.14 -15.49 -24.11
CA MET A 246 -19.83 -15.66 -22.69
C MET A 246 -18.94 -16.88 -22.42
N GLY A 247 -18.35 -17.47 -23.46
CA GLY A 247 -17.64 -18.74 -23.41
C GLY A 247 -16.18 -18.64 -22.93
N GLU A 248 -15.36 -19.60 -23.35
CA GLU A 248 -13.96 -19.73 -22.91
C GLU A 248 -13.09 -18.49 -23.23
N ASP A 249 -13.36 -17.81 -24.35
CA ASP A 249 -12.62 -16.59 -24.71
C ASP A 249 -12.83 -15.47 -23.69
N TYR A 250 -14.07 -15.32 -23.20
CA TYR A 250 -14.39 -14.38 -22.14
C TYR A 250 -13.62 -14.71 -20.86
N GLY A 251 -13.58 -16.00 -20.48
CA GLY A 251 -12.81 -16.47 -19.32
C GLY A 251 -11.32 -16.14 -19.41
N ARG A 252 -10.69 -16.34 -20.58
CA ARG A 252 -9.28 -15.96 -20.81
C ARG A 252 -9.08 -14.46 -20.67
N ARG A 253 -9.92 -13.65 -21.31
CA ARG A 253 -9.86 -12.18 -21.19
C ARG A 253 -10.00 -11.72 -19.75
N VAL A 254 -10.92 -12.30 -18.97
CA VAL A 254 -11.08 -12.00 -17.54
C VAL A 254 -9.77 -12.22 -16.80
N THR A 255 -9.06 -13.33 -17.06
CA THR A 255 -7.77 -13.59 -16.40
C THR A 255 -6.67 -12.61 -16.81
N GLU A 256 -6.55 -12.30 -18.10
CA GLU A 256 -5.55 -11.35 -18.62
C GLU A 256 -5.80 -9.94 -18.08
N VAL A 257 -7.03 -9.45 -18.19
CA VAL A 257 -7.44 -8.13 -17.68
C VAL A 257 -7.24 -8.05 -16.17
N ASN A 258 -7.60 -9.10 -15.42
CA ASN A 258 -7.43 -9.09 -13.97
C ASN A 258 -5.95 -8.98 -13.56
N ALA A 259 -5.04 -9.62 -14.30
CA ALA A 259 -3.61 -9.46 -14.08
C ALA A 259 -3.16 -8.00 -14.32
N THR A 260 -3.61 -7.38 -15.41
CA THR A 260 -3.34 -5.96 -15.71
C THR A 260 -3.87 -5.04 -14.61
N VAL A 261 -5.11 -5.23 -14.18
CA VAL A 261 -5.73 -4.44 -13.10
C VAL A 261 -4.96 -4.57 -11.78
N ILE A 262 -4.52 -5.78 -11.43
CA ILE A 262 -3.72 -5.99 -10.22
C ILE A 262 -2.37 -5.25 -10.33
N SER A 263 -1.73 -5.30 -11.50
CA SER A 263 -0.47 -4.58 -11.74
C SER A 263 -0.65 -3.05 -11.62
N GLU A 264 -1.69 -2.49 -12.25
CA GLU A 264 -2.00 -1.05 -12.17
C GLU A 264 -2.27 -0.61 -10.72
N LEU A 265 -2.97 -1.45 -9.94
CA LEU A 265 -3.25 -1.17 -8.53
C LEU A 265 -1.99 -1.15 -7.67
N GLU A 266 -1.06 -2.09 -7.89
CA GLU A 266 0.18 -2.13 -7.12
C GLU A 266 1.11 -0.98 -7.50
N GLU A 267 1.19 -0.62 -8.78
CA GLU A 267 1.94 0.57 -9.24
C GLU A 267 1.37 1.86 -8.62
N ALA A 268 0.05 2.03 -8.65
CA ALA A 268 -0.60 3.19 -8.03
C ALA A 268 -0.37 3.25 -6.51
N LYS A 269 -0.36 2.09 -5.85
CA LYS A 269 -0.05 1.97 -4.42
C LYS A 269 1.40 2.37 -4.10
N GLN A 270 2.37 1.87 -4.87
CA GLN A 270 3.78 2.22 -4.71
C GLN A 270 4.03 3.72 -4.92
N LYS A 271 3.38 4.31 -5.93
CA LYS A 271 3.46 5.75 -6.20
C LYS A 271 2.96 6.59 -5.02
N GLU A 272 1.83 6.22 -4.43
CA GLU A 272 1.27 6.91 -3.26
C GLU A 272 2.15 6.72 -2.01
N GLU A 273 2.74 5.54 -1.83
CA GLU A 273 3.70 5.31 -0.76
C GLU A 273 4.94 6.21 -0.89
N GLY A 274 5.49 6.35 -2.11
CA GLY A 274 6.59 7.25 -2.41
C GLY A 274 6.27 8.71 -2.08
N GLU A 275 5.08 9.18 -2.48
CA GLU A 275 4.63 10.55 -2.20
C GLU A 275 4.47 10.83 -0.69
N ILE A 276 3.98 9.86 0.08
CA ILE A 276 3.87 10.03 1.55
C ILE A 276 5.26 10.05 2.19
N ARG A 277 6.17 9.17 1.74
CA ARG A 277 7.55 9.14 2.23
C ARG A 277 8.25 10.47 1.98
N ARG A 278 8.13 11.02 0.76
CA ARG A 278 8.68 12.33 0.40
C ARG A 278 8.17 13.43 1.34
N ARG A 279 6.86 13.48 1.60
CA ARG A 279 6.28 14.50 2.49
C ARG A 279 6.68 14.35 3.96
N LEU A 280 6.88 13.11 4.42
CA LEU A 280 7.38 12.87 5.77
C LEU A 280 8.80 13.45 5.93
N GLN A 281 9.65 13.29 4.92
CA GLN A 281 11.00 13.87 4.91
C GLN A 281 10.96 15.40 4.81
N GLU A 282 10.11 15.96 3.95
CA GLU A 282 9.93 17.42 3.84
C GLU A 282 9.49 18.04 5.17
N ALA A 283 8.50 17.43 5.84
CA ALA A 283 8.05 17.88 7.16
C ALA A 283 9.15 17.76 8.24
N GLN A 284 10.04 16.77 8.13
CA GLN A 284 11.19 16.65 9.03
C GLN A 284 12.22 17.76 8.79
N VAL A 285 12.46 18.15 7.54
CA VAL A 285 13.39 19.24 7.20
C VAL A 285 12.83 20.60 7.65
N GLU A 286 11.57 20.89 7.33
CA GLU A 286 10.92 22.15 7.69
C GLU A 286 10.91 22.39 9.21
N GLU A 287 10.71 21.34 10.00
CA GLU A 287 10.74 21.48 11.47
C GLU A 287 12.16 21.74 12.00
N LYS A 288 13.18 21.06 11.48
CA LYS A 288 14.58 21.34 11.84
C LYS A 288 14.98 22.77 11.48
N GLU A 289 14.54 23.27 10.33
CA GLU A 289 14.78 24.67 9.93
C GLU A 289 14.08 25.65 10.88
N ASN A 290 12.85 25.36 11.30
CA ASN A 290 12.12 26.17 12.27
C ASN A 290 12.78 26.15 13.67
N GLU A 291 13.27 24.99 14.13
CA GLU A 291 14.00 24.88 15.39
C GLU A 291 15.31 25.71 15.39
N ILE A 292 16.05 25.70 14.28
CA ILE A 292 17.26 26.52 14.13
C ILE A 292 16.89 28.01 14.17
N ARG A 293 15.82 28.40 13.45
CA ARG A 293 15.33 29.79 13.43
C ARG A 293 14.91 30.28 14.83
N ASP A 294 14.24 29.44 15.61
CA ASP A 294 13.81 29.79 16.97
C ASP A 294 15.00 29.90 17.93
N GLN A 295 16.04 29.08 17.77
CA GLN A 295 17.27 29.19 18.56
C GLN A 295 18.03 30.48 18.25
N GLU A 296 18.11 30.88 16.98
CA GLU A 296 18.78 32.12 16.57
C GLU A 296 17.98 33.38 16.98
N GLY A 297 16.65 33.31 17.00
CA GLY A 297 15.77 34.43 17.35
C GLY A 297 15.77 34.82 18.83
N THR A 298 16.26 33.96 19.72
CA THR A 298 16.16 34.17 21.19
C THR A 298 17.47 34.69 21.81
N GLY A 299 18.54 34.88 21.01
CA GLY A 299 19.90 35.16 21.51
C GLY A 299 20.45 36.57 21.28
N VAL A 300 19.76 37.46 20.56
CA VAL A 300 20.26 38.82 20.28
C VAL A 300 19.73 39.82 21.33
N GLU A 301 20.20 39.67 22.57
CA GLU A 301 20.35 40.82 23.46
C GLU A 301 21.66 41.52 23.05
N GLU A 302 21.57 42.80 22.72
CA GLU A 302 22.63 43.66 22.19
C GLU A 302 23.99 43.49 22.91
N GLN A 303 24.92 42.76 22.31
CA GLN A 303 26.34 42.95 22.57
C GLN A 303 27.03 43.50 21.31
N PRO A 304 27.72 44.65 21.40
CA PRO A 304 28.35 45.27 20.25
C PRO A 304 29.63 44.53 19.89
N SER A 305 29.65 44.04 18.64
CA SER A 305 30.78 43.91 17.73
C SER A 305 32.12 43.43 18.29
N THR A 306 32.64 42.31 17.75
CA THR A 306 33.97 42.27 17.08
C THR A 306 34.10 40.99 16.24
N GLY A 307 34.17 41.14 14.91
CA GLY A 307 35.04 40.35 14.02
C GLY A 307 34.61 38.95 13.54
N MET A 308 33.91 38.92 12.40
CA MET A 308 34.05 38.04 11.20
C MET A 308 34.33 36.53 11.31
N GLU A 309 33.65 35.79 10.40
CA GLU A 309 34.12 34.59 9.68
C GLU A 309 33.52 33.20 10.05
N VAL A 310 32.18 33.05 10.13
CA VAL A 310 31.53 31.72 10.11
C VAL A 310 30.13 31.80 9.47
N THR A 311 30.01 31.75 8.14
CA THR A 311 28.66 31.71 7.49
C THR A 311 28.65 31.08 6.08
N GLN A 312 29.44 30.02 5.83
CA GLN A 312 29.51 29.40 4.50
C GLN A 312 29.26 27.89 4.44
N GLU A 313 28.95 27.22 5.56
CA GLU A 313 28.92 25.73 5.59
C GLU A 313 27.49 25.12 5.59
N VAL A 314 26.44 25.91 5.87
CA VAL A 314 25.06 25.36 5.98
C VAL A 314 24.34 25.29 4.63
N ASP A 315 24.59 26.24 3.72
CA ASP A 315 23.93 26.27 2.39
C ASP A 315 24.39 25.15 1.43
N ALA A 316 25.57 24.56 1.65
CA ALA A 316 26.11 23.52 0.78
C ALA A 316 25.45 22.13 0.99
N ASN A 317 24.86 21.88 2.17
CA ASN A 317 24.33 20.55 2.51
C ASN A 317 22.86 20.37 2.10
N VAL A 318 22.08 21.45 2.07
CA VAL A 318 20.65 21.43 1.66
C VAL A 318 20.50 21.25 0.14
N GLN A 319 21.39 21.83 -0.68
CA GLN A 319 21.37 21.64 -2.14
C GLN A 319 21.80 20.23 -2.59
N GLY A 320 22.50 19.47 -1.75
CA GLY A 320 22.99 18.12 -2.08
C GLY A 320 21.90 17.03 -2.05
N VAL A 321 20.86 17.22 -1.23
CA VAL A 321 19.79 16.23 -1.03
C VAL A 321 18.69 16.38 -2.08
N GLN A 322 18.23 17.60 -2.39
CA GLN A 322 17.21 17.82 -3.42
C GLN A 322 17.68 17.44 -4.83
N LYS A 323 18.96 17.66 -5.17
CA LYS A 323 19.49 17.40 -6.53
C LYS A 323 19.75 15.92 -6.83
N LYS A 324 19.74 15.03 -5.83
CA LYS A 324 19.91 13.58 -6.03
C LYS A 324 18.59 12.84 -6.24
N GLU A 325 17.48 13.31 -5.67
CA GLU A 325 16.18 12.65 -5.83
C GLU A 325 15.40 13.12 -7.07
N GLU A 326 15.53 14.39 -7.48
CA GLU A 326 14.92 14.90 -8.71
C GLU A 326 15.47 14.14 -9.95
N LYS A 327 16.75 13.75 -9.92
CA LYS A 327 17.38 12.90 -10.95
C LYS A 327 16.95 11.44 -10.94
N GLN A 328 16.37 10.94 -9.85
CA GLN A 328 15.91 9.56 -9.76
C GLN A 328 14.43 9.44 -10.18
N VAL A 329 13.60 10.42 -9.83
CA VAL A 329 12.18 10.48 -10.23
C VAL A 329 12.01 10.83 -11.72
N ASP A 330 12.87 11.69 -12.28
CA ASP A 330 12.82 12.00 -13.72
C ASP A 330 13.38 10.88 -14.62
N SER A 331 14.17 9.95 -14.06
CA SER A 331 14.66 8.79 -14.82
C SER A 331 13.62 7.67 -14.96
N GLU A 332 12.57 7.67 -14.14
CA GLU A 332 11.45 6.72 -14.22
C GLU A 332 10.21 7.30 -14.94
N SER A 333 10.09 8.63 -15.05
CA SER A 333 8.96 9.29 -15.75
C SER A 333 9.21 9.60 -17.22
N ALA A 334 10.47 9.67 -17.67
CA ALA A 334 10.84 9.99 -19.06
C ALA A 334 10.64 8.83 -20.07
N GLY A 335 10.03 7.70 -19.66
CA GLY A 335 9.78 6.54 -20.51
C GLY A 335 8.41 6.52 -21.22
N MET A 336 7.59 7.57 -21.11
CA MET A 336 6.16 7.49 -21.45
C MET A 336 5.65 8.47 -22.50
N GLU A 337 6.52 9.08 -23.32
CA GLU A 337 6.07 9.98 -24.39
C GLU A 337 6.90 9.82 -25.69
N GLU A 338 6.72 8.70 -26.40
CA GLU A 338 6.94 8.65 -27.85
C GLU A 338 6.12 7.49 -28.48
N VAL A 339 4.94 7.81 -29.02
CA VAL A 339 4.18 6.94 -29.93
C VAL A 339 4.08 7.65 -31.26
N VAL A 340 4.94 7.28 -32.22
CA VAL A 340 4.53 7.00 -33.63
C VAL A 340 5.52 5.98 -34.24
N GLY A 341 5.12 4.71 -34.25
CA GLY A 341 5.33 3.82 -35.40
C GLY A 341 6.40 2.71 -35.29
N VAL A 342 6.08 1.55 -34.71
CA VAL A 342 6.58 0.21 -35.14
C VAL A 342 5.59 -0.90 -34.73
N THR A 343 4.59 -1.21 -35.56
CA THR A 343 3.60 -2.31 -35.36
C THR A 343 4.14 -3.73 -35.64
N ALA A 344 5.40 -4.01 -35.31
CA ALA A 344 5.97 -5.36 -35.46
C ALA A 344 6.93 -5.77 -34.32
N LYS A 345 7.23 -4.87 -33.37
CA LYS A 345 8.00 -5.19 -32.16
C LYS A 345 7.15 -5.28 -30.88
N GLU A 346 5.88 -4.87 -30.95
CA GLU A 346 4.94 -4.94 -29.81
C GLU A 346 4.56 -6.39 -29.50
N GLU A 347 4.24 -7.22 -30.50
CA GLU A 347 3.76 -8.60 -30.29
C GLU A 347 4.81 -9.49 -29.59
N GLN A 348 6.10 -9.30 -29.92
CA GLN A 348 7.18 -10.08 -29.29
C GLN A 348 7.52 -9.59 -27.87
N LYS A 349 7.25 -8.31 -27.56
CA LYS A 349 7.41 -7.75 -26.21
C LYS A 349 6.22 -8.10 -25.31
N GLU A 350 5.03 -8.26 -25.90
CA GLU A 350 3.81 -8.65 -25.21
C GLU A 350 3.81 -10.15 -24.87
N GLU A 351 4.37 -11.01 -25.73
CA GLU A 351 4.52 -12.45 -25.46
C GLU A 351 5.50 -12.74 -24.31
N ILE A 352 6.63 -12.01 -24.25
CA ILE A 352 7.58 -12.10 -23.12
C ILE A 352 6.95 -11.56 -21.82
N ARG A 353 6.12 -10.51 -21.89
CA ARG A 353 5.37 -9.99 -20.72
C ARG A 353 4.31 -10.97 -20.22
N LYS A 354 3.63 -11.70 -21.10
CA LYS A 354 2.62 -12.70 -20.72
C LYS A 354 3.24 -13.92 -20.03
N GLU A 355 4.44 -14.34 -20.45
CA GLU A 355 5.15 -15.46 -19.81
C GLU A 355 5.69 -15.09 -18.41
N ASP A 356 6.17 -13.87 -18.22
CA ASP A 356 6.60 -13.36 -16.91
C ASP A 356 5.41 -13.08 -15.96
N ALA A 357 4.27 -12.61 -16.47
CA ALA A 357 3.05 -12.40 -15.67
C ALA A 357 2.48 -13.72 -15.12
N LEU A 358 2.53 -14.81 -15.90
CA LEU A 358 2.13 -16.15 -15.45
C LEU A 358 3.08 -16.72 -14.39
N ARG A 359 4.37 -16.40 -14.44
CA ARG A 359 5.36 -16.78 -13.42
C ARG A 359 5.26 -15.92 -12.14
N GLN A 360 4.83 -14.66 -12.25
CA GLN A 360 4.63 -13.77 -11.09
C GLN A 360 3.33 -14.06 -10.34
N GLY A 361 2.27 -14.52 -11.01
CA GLY A 361 1.00 -14.91 -10.36
C GLY A 361 1.12 -15.96 -9.25
N VAL A 362 2.17 -16.80 -9.29
CA VAL A 362 2.46 -17.81 -8.26
C VAL A 362 3.29 -17.25 -7.09
N LYS A 363 4.06 -16.16 -7.29
CA LYS A 363 4.82 -15.47 -6.23
C LYS A 363 4.00 -14.49 -5.39
N ILE A 364 2.92 -13.94 -5.93
CA ILE A 364 2.08 -12.93 -5.25
C ILE A 364 1.39 -13.46 -3.97
N LYS A 365 1.26 -14.79 -3.80
CA LYS A 365 0.75 -15.38 -2.54
C LYS A 365 1.80 -15.45 -1.42
N GLU A 366 3.09 -15.33 -1.73
CA GLU A 366 4.18 -15.38 -0.76
C GLU A 366 4.60 -13.96 -0.29
N GLU A 367 4.36 -12.93 -1.12
CA GLU A 367 4.68 -11.52 -0.83
C GLU A 367 3.66 -10.79 0.06
N ALA A 368 2.50 -11.39 0.35
CA ALA A 368 1.53 -10.83 1.29
C ALA A 368 2.08 -10.75 2.75
N ASN A 369 3.13 -11.51 3.07
CA ASN A 369 3.85 -11.43 4.36
C ASN A 369 5.05 -10.45 4.33
N VAL A 370 5.43 -9.91 3.16
CA VAL A 370 6.54 -8.95 3.00
C VAL A 370 6.07 -7.51 3.24
N THR A 371 4.80 -7.20 2.98
CA THR A 371 4.22 -5.84 3.18
C THR A 371 4.11 -5.42 4.65
N GLU A 372 4.05 -6.35 5.62
CA GLU A 372 4.12 -6.02 7.05
C GLU A 372 5.53 -5.51 7.42
N ILE A 373 6.57 -5.99 6.73
CA ILE A 373 7.96 -5.56 6.90
C ILE A 373 8.20 -4.19 6.25
N GLU A 374 7.48 -3.81 5.19
CA GLU A 374 7.66 -2.52 4.52
C GLU A 374 6.92 -1.36 5.16
N ALA A 375 5.70 -1.56 5.69
CA ALA A 375 5.08 -0.54 6.54
C ALA A 375 5.87 -0.34 7.84
N VAL A 376 6.42 -1.42 8.40
CA VAL A 376 7.41 -1.33 9.48
C VAL A 376 8.67 -0.61 8.99
N LYS A 377 9.20 -0.87 7.79
CA LYS A 377 10.37 -0.14 7.23
C LYS A 377 10.07 1.31 6.87
N ALA A 378 8.87 1.73 6.50
CA ALA A 378 8.52 3.14 6.35
C ALA A 378 8.52 3.81 7.73
N VAL A 379 8.01 3.11 8.75
CA VAL A 379 8.11 3.50 10.16
C VAL A 379 9.54 3.38 10.71
N LYS A 380 10.39 2.54 10.13
CA LYS A 380 11.79 2.29 10.51
C LYS A 380 12.77 3.17 9.74
N ALA A 381 12.42 3.65 8.55
CA ALA A 381 13.17 4.63 7.76
C ALA A 381 13.01 6.03 8.35
N ILE A 382 11.89 6.28 9.04
CA ILE A 382 11.76 7.38 10.01
C ILE A 382 12.81 7.21 11.13
N GLN A 383 13.08 5.96 11.56
CA GLN A 383 13.93 5.62 12.71
C GLN A 383 15.45 5.44 12.40
N GLU A 384 15.85 5.15 11.15
CA GLU A 384 17.23 4.82 10.76
C GLU A 384 18.06 6.04 10.30
N SER A 385 17.55 7.26 10.43
CA SER A 385 18.28 8.49 10.08
C SER A 385 19.18 9.04 11.19
N ASP A 386 19.10 8.50 12.42
CA ASP A 386 20.05 8.81 13.50
C ASP A 386 21.09 7.69 13.63
N GLY A 387 22.23 7.90 12.97
CA GLY A 387 23.39 7.03 13.07
C GLY A 387 24.02 7.09 14.47
N SER A 388 23.66 6.17 15.37
CA SER A 388 24.52 5.78 16.48
C SER A 388 24.04 4.48 17.15
N SER A 389 24.90 3.46 17.11
CA SER A 389 24.85 2.17 17.84
C SER A 389 24.58 0.94 16.96
N GLY A 390 25.65 0.44 16.32
CA GLY A 390 25.67 -0.95 15.85
C GLY A 390 25.54 -1.94 17.03
N PRO A 391 25.05 -3.17 16.79
CA PRO A 391 24.88 -4.16 17.84
C PRO A 391 26.25 -4.71 18.28
N ALA A 392 26.79 -4.15 19.36
CA ALA A 392 27.94 -4.72 20.04
C ALA A 392 27.50 -5.95 20.87
N LEU A 393 27.89 -7.14 20.38
CA LEU A 393 28.39 -8.28 21.17
C LEU A 393 27.67 -8.58 22.51
N VAL A 394 26.44 -9.09 22.45
CA VAL A 394 25.72 -9.62 23.64
C VAL A 394 26.13 -11.06 24.00
N HIS A 395 27.24 -11.58 23.46
CA HIS A 395 27.74 -12.94 23.74
C HIS A 395 28.93 -13.01 24.72
N SER A 396 29.26 -11.94 25.43
CA SER A 396 30.44 -11.91 26.33
C SER A 396 30.32 -12.62 27.70
N PRO A 397 29.14 -12.91 28.30
CA PRO A 397 29.11 -13.57 29.63
C PRO A 397 29.45 -15.06 29.62
N LEU A 398 29.06 -15.78 28.55
CA LEU A 398 29.26 -17.23 28.44
C LEU A 398 30.73 -17.59 28.16
N LEU A 399 31.43 -16.76 27.39
CA LEU A 399 32.87 -16.93 27.14
C LEU A 399 33.71 -16.72 28.41
N LEU A 400 33.32 -15.77 29.27
CA LEU A 400 33.97 -15.55 30.57
C LEU A 400 33.74 -16.74 31.53
N LEU A 401 32.53 -17.31 31.55
CA LEU A 401 32.24 -18.52 32.34
C LEU A 401 33.04 -19.73 31.84
N LEU A 402 33.14 -19.92 30.53
CA LEU A 402 33.94 -20.99 29.93
C LEU A 402 35.43 -20.86 30.28
N LEU A 403 35.99 -19.65 30.23
CA LEU A 403 37.39 -19.39 30.60
C LEU A 403 37.64 -19.57 32.11
N CYS A 404 36.68 -19.22 32.97
CA CYS A 404 36.79 -19.50 34.41
C CYS A 404 36.79 -21.00 34.72
N VAL A 405 35.90 -21.79 34.10
CA VAL A 405 35.84 -23.23 34.36
C VAL A 405 37.07 -23.96 33.80
N LEU A 406 37.57 -23.57 32.63
CA LEU A 406 38.82 -24.09 32.05
C LEU A 406 40.07 -23.68 32.86
N GLY A 407 40.08 -22.48 33.47
CA GLY A 407 41.16 -22.05 34.34
C GLY A 407 41.21 -22.81 35.68
N CYS A 408 40.04 -23.18 36.23
CA CYS A 408 39.95 -23.92 37.49
C CYS A 408 40.35 -25.40 37.39
N THR A 409 40.23 -26.02 36.21
CA THR A 409 40.64 -27.42 36.00
C THR A 409 42.14 -27.58 35.68
N LEU A 410 42.84 -26.49 35.34
CA LEU A 410 44.28 -26.49 35.03
C LEU A 410 45.17 -26.17 36.25
N VAL A 411 44.58 -25.74 37.37
CA VAL A 411 45.30 -25.36 38.61
C VAL A 411 45.05 -26.34 39.77
N CYS A 412 44.09 -27.27 39.61
CA CYS A 412 43.94 -28.46 40.44
C CYS A 412 44.63 -29.63 39.76
#